data_AF-A0A0H5Q3V4-F1
#
_entry.id   AF-A0A0H5Q3V4-F1
#
_cell.length_a   1.000
_cell.length_b   1.000
_cell.length_c   1.000
_cell.angle_alpha   90.00
_cell.angle_beta   90.00
_cell.angle_gamma   90.00
#
_symmetry.space_group_name_H-M   'P 1'
#
loop_
_entity.id
_entity.type
_entity.pdbx_description
1 polymer ?
#
loop_
_entity_poly.entity_id
_entity_poly.type
_entity_poly.pdbx_seq_one_letter_code
_entity_poly.pdbx_strand_id
1 'polypeptide(L)' 'MNVTLSVYRSGDVHKLTVVARPSTSAILGEHLLIEGQVMSDLPLDCSAAEALSEAYRMVAVALVPRSAVRPVES' A
#
# COMPACT_ATOMS: atom_id res chain seq x y z
N MET A 1 1.31 -0.91 -16.46
CA MET A 1 0.63 -0.94 -15.15
C MET A 1 0.60 0.50 -14.64
N ASN A 2 -0.59 1.06 -14.39
CA ASN A 2 -0.75 2.40 -13.83
C ASN A 2 -1.04 2.27 -12.33
N VAL A 3 -0.15 2.78 -11.48
CA VAL A 3 -0.32 2.76 -10.03
C VAL A 3 -0.42 4.20 -9.55
N THR A 4 -1.51 4.51 -8.87
CA THR A 4 -1.69 5.78 -8.18
C THR A 4 -1.59 5.53 -6.68
N LEU A 5 -0.66 6.23 -6.02
CA LEU A 5 -0.55 6.27 -4.57
C LEU A 5 -1.00 7.65 -4.08
N SER A 6 -1.83 7.67 -3.04
CA SER A 6 -2.30 8.89 -2.40
C SER A 6 -2.14 8.74 -0.89
N VAL A 7 -1.31 9.59 -0.30
CA VAL A 7 -1.16 9.71 1.15
C VAL A 7 -1.82 11.01 1.57
N TYR A 8 -2.73 10.95 2.52
CA TYR A 8 -3.43 12.12 3.03
C TYR A 8 -3.56 12.04 4.55
N ARG A 9 -3.71 13.21 5.18
CA ARG A 9 -3.94 13.31 6.62
C ARG A 9 -5.43 13.20 6.93
N SER A 10 -5.79 12.42 7.93
CA SER A 10 -7.16 12.25 8.42
C SER A 10 -7.16 12.38 9.94
N GLY A 11 -7.36 13.60 10.45
CA GLY A 11 -7.18 13.90 11.87
C GLY A 11 -5.70 13.82 12.27
N ASP A 12 -5.39 13.00 13.26
CA ASP A 12 -4.04 12.81 13.80
C ASP A 12 -3.33 11.57 13.23
N VAL A 13 -3.78 11.07 12.08
CA VAL A 13 -3.13 9.96 11.38
C VAL A 13 -2.93 10.24 9.89
N HIS A 14 -1.93 9.60 9.31
CA HIS A 14 -1.76 9.49 7.86
C HIS A 14 -2.46 8.22 7.35
N LYS A 15 -3.18 8.37 6.24
CA LYS A 15 -3.87 7.27 5.55
C LYS A 15 -3.32 7.12 4.14
N LEU A 16 -3.08 5.87 3.78
CA LEU A 16 -2.66 5.46 2.46
C LEU A 16 -3.86 4.96 1.65
N THR A 17 -3.94 5.40 0.39
CA THR A 17 -4.79 4.82 -0.64
C THR A 17 -3.97 4.49 -1.87
N VAL A 18 -4.14 3.27 -2.38
CA VAL A 18 -3.41 2.74 -3.53
C VAL A 18 -4.40 2.15 -4.49
N VAL A 19 -4.29 2.60 -5.74
CA VAL A 19 -5.07 2.08 -6.87
C VAL A 19 -4.09 1.60 -7.91
N ALA A 20 -3.96 0.29 -8.08
CA ALA A 20 -3.18 -0.29 -9.17
C ALA A 20 -4.11 -0.84 -10.25
N ARG A 21 -3.95 -0.31 -11.47
CA ARG A 21 -4.62 -0.73 -12.68
C ARG A 21 -3.61 -1.41 -13.60
N PRO A 22 -3.66 -2.74 -13.78
CA PRO A 22 -2.81 -3.41 -14.75
C PRO A 22 -3.06 -2.85 -16.15
N SER A 23 -2.01 -2.65 -16.94
CA SER A 23 -2.14 -2.12 -18.32
C SER A 23 -2.96 -3.06 -19.22
N THR A 24 -3.03 -4.34 -18.86
CA THR A 24 -3.75 -5.39 -19.56
C THR A 24 -5.16 -5.64 -18.96
N SER A 25 -5.56 -4.92 -17.90
CA SER A 25 -6.77 -5.19 -17.10
C SER A 25 -8.08 -4.61 -17.62
N ALA A 26 -8.14 -4.10 -18.85
CA ALA A 26 -9.46 -3.80 -19.44
C ALA A 26 -10.32 -5.06 -19.62
N ILE A 27 -9.74 -6.27 -19.50
CA ILE A 27 -10.42 -7.54 -19.83
C ILE A 27 -10.76 -8.40 -18.59
N LEU A 28 -10.05 -8.26 -17.46
CA LEU A 28 -10.17 -9.19 -16.31
C LEU A 28 -10.74 -8.59 -15.03
N GLY A 29 -11.01 -7.27 -14.97
CA GLY A 29 -11.58 -6.63 -13.77
C GLY A 29 -10.66 -6.65 -12.54
N GLU A 30 -9.44 -7.16 -12.64
CA GLU A 30 -8.47 -7.20 -11.55
C GLU A 30 -7.92 -5.80 -11.27
N HIS A 31 -8.34 -5.24 -10.13
CA HIS A 31 -7.83 -4.00 -9.57
C HIS A 31 -7.32 -4.31 -8.16
N LEU A 32 -6.10 -3.87 -7.84
CA LEU A 32 -5.67 -3.84 -6.45
C LEU A 32 -6.11 -2.50 -5.86
N LEU A 33 -7.01 -2.56 -4.89
CA LEU A 33 -7.44 -1.43 -4.08
C LEU A 33 -6.99 -1.65 -2.64
N ILE A 34 -6.16 -0.75 -2.14
CA ILE A 34 -5.82 -0.64 -0.71
C ILE A 34 -6.32 0.73 -0.28
N GLU A 35 -7.28 0.79 0.63
CA GLU A 35 -7.92 2.04 1.04
C GLU A 35 -7.96 2.16 2.56
N GLY A 36 -7.73 3.40 3.04
CA GLY A 36 -7.86 3.73 4.46
C GLY A 36 -6.79 3.10 5.36
N GLN A 37 -5.72 2.55 4.78
CA GLN A 37 -4.65 1.91 5.54
C GLN A 37 -3.92 2.96 6.38
N VAL A 38 -3.90 2.75 7.70
CA VAL A 38 -3.26 3.66 8.66
C VAL A 38 -1.75 3.42 8.65
N MET A 39 -0.99 4.50 8.50
CA MET A 39 0.46 4.51 8.53
C MET A 39 0.93 4.82 9.95
N SER A 40 0.78 3.86 10.87
CA SER A 40 0.98 4.06 12.32
C SER A 40 2.39 4.51 12.68
N ASP A 41 3.39 4.11 11.88
CA ASP A 41 4.80 4.41 12.11
C ASP A 41 5.25 5.71 11.43
N LEU A 42 4.35 6.42 10.74
CA LEU A 42 4.67 7.67 10.04
C LEU A 42 4.35 8.89 10.93
N PRO A 43 5.35 9.69 11.32
CA PRO A 43 5.14 10.91 12.11
C PRO A 43 4.27 11.95 11.37
N LEU A 44 3.55 12.78 12.14
CA LEU A 44 2.70 13.84 11.58
C LEU A 44 3.48 14.94 10.85
N ASP A 45 4.75 15.13 11.21
CA ASP A 45 5.69 16.10 10.65
C ASP A 45 6.62 15.48 9.60
N CYS A 46 6.29 14.29 9.09
CA CYS A 46 7.07 13.61 8.08
C CYS A 46 7.22 14.43 6.78
N SER A 47 8.35 14.24 6.13
CA SER A 47 8.60 14.72 4.77
C SER A 47 7.83 13.91 3.73
N ALA A 48 7.65 14.50 2.54
CA ALA A 48 7.04 13.80 1.42
C ALA A 48 7.80 12.51 1.01
N ALA A 49 9.13 12.50 1.19
CA ALA A 49 9.95 11.33 0.90
C ALA A 49 9.71 10.19 1.91
N GLU A 50 9.54 10.52 3.19
CA GLU A 50 9.22 9.54 4.25
C GLU A 50 7.82 8.95 4.05
N ALA A 51 6.83 9.81 3.75
CA ALA A 51 5.47 9.36 3.43
C ALA A 51 5.45 8.41 2.23
N LEU A 52 6.22 8.72 1.18
CA LEU A 52 6.31 7.89 -0.01
C LEU A 52 7.03 6.55 0.29
N SER A 53 8.13 6.59 1.03
CA SER A 53 8.88 5.40 1.43
C SER A 53 8.01 4.42 2.23
N GLU A 54 7.28 4.94 3.22
CA GLU A 54 6.37 4.13 4.04
C GLU A 54 5.21 3.57 3.21
N ALA A 55 4.63 4.38 2.31
CA ALA A 55 3.58 3.92 1.39
C ALA A 55 4.04 2.72 0.55
N TYR A 56 5.25 2.76 -0.02
CA TYR A 56 5.82 1.64 -0.76
C TYR A 56 6.07 0.41 0.11
N ARG A 57 6.55 0.59 1.34
CA ARG A 57 6.74 -0.52 2.29
C ARG A 57 5.41 -1.23 2.59
N MET A 58 4.35 -0.48 2.88
CA MET A 58 3.03 -1.05 3.14
C MET A 58 2.46 -1.80 1.93
N VAL A 59 2.62 -1.25 0.73
CA VAL A 59 2.22 -1.93 -0.52
C VAL A 59 2.99 -3.22 -0.71
N ALA A 60 4.30 -3.22 -0.48
CA ALA A 60 5.13 -4.41 -0.61
C ALA A 60 4.64 -5.51 0.34
N VAL A 61 4.37 -5.18 1.61
CA VAL A 61 3.82 -6.12 2.60
C VAL A 61 2.47 -6.67 2.17
N ALA A 62 1.57 -5.82 1.66
CA ALA A 62 0.25 -6.24 1.18
C ALA A 62 0.31 -7.14 -0.06
N LEU A 63 1.35 -7.00 -0.88
CA LEU A 63 1.57 -7.77 -2.10
C LEU A 63 2.34 -9.07 -1.88
N VAL A 64 2.96 -9.31 -0.72
CA VAL A 64 3.61 -10.59 -0.43
C VAL A 64 2.55 -11.71 -0.46
N PRO A 65 2.69 -12.72 -1.34
CA PRO A 65 1.73 -13.82 -1.40
C PRO A 65 1.70 -14.57 -0.07
N ARG A 66 0.51 -14.74 0.53
CA ARG A 66 0.34 -15.52 1.77
C ARG A 66 0.88 -16.95 1.67
N SER A 67 1.00 -17.50 0.46
CA SER A 67 1.55 -18.85 0.20
C SER A 67 3.08 -18.96 0.31
N ALA A 68 3.81 -17.85 0.49
CA ALA A 68 5.27 -17.85 0.61
C ALA A 68 5.77 -18.12 2.04
N VAL A 69 4.89 -18.16 3.05
CA VAL A 69 5.22 -18.53 4.42
C VAL A 69 4.90 -20.01 4.60
N ARG A 70 5.85 -20.91 4.32
CA ARG A 70 5.75 -22.28 4.84
C ARG A 70 5.99 -22.21 6.35
N PRO A 71 5.10 -22.74 7.20
CA PRO A 71 5.44 -22.91 8.61
C PRO A 71 6.66 -23.83 8.67
N VAL A 72 7.71 -23.37 9.36
CA VAL A 72 8.83 -24.24 9.72
C VAL A 72 8.28 -25.16 10.80
N GLU A 73 7.92 -26.38 10.43
CA GLU A 73 7.59 -27.44 11.39
C GLU A 73 8.80 -27.66 12.30
N SER A 74 8.57 -27.55 13.61
CA SER A 74 9.56 -27.79 14.66
C SER A 74 9.67 -29.27 15.01
#